data_AF-A0A538DZW7-F1
#
_entry.id   AF-A0A538DZW7-F1
#
_cell.length_a   1.000
_cell.length_b   1.000
_cell.length_c   1.000
_cell.angle_alpha   90.00
_cell.angle_beta   90.00
_cell.angle_gamma   90.00
#
_symmetry.space_group_name_H-M   'P 1'
#
loop_
_entity.id
_entity.type
_entity.pdbx_description
1 polymer ?
#
loop_
_entity_poly.entity_id
_entity_poly.type
_entity_poly.pdbx_seq_one_letter_code
_entity_poly.pdbx_strand_id
1 'polypeptide(L)' 'MDVGTGTAIDFAHNGRPGPASALGTAGLERPVDCAFSPDGRSLYLLDFGVARVEEAGMFAFAHTGVLWRITAGESL' A
#
# COMPACT_ATOMS: atom_id res chain seq x y z
N MET A 1 2.49 -14.30 -5.12
CA MET A 1 1.54 -15.22 -5.78
C MET A 1 2.33 -16.40 -6.32
N ASP A 2 1.94 -17.60 -5.95
CA ASP A 2 2.39 -18.82 -6.61
C ASP A 2 1.54 -19.00 -7.88
N VAL A 3 2.19 -18.93 -9.05
CA VAL A 3 1.50 -18.95 -10.35
C VAL A 3 0.98 -20.35 -10.68
N GLY A 4 1.63 -21.42 -10.21
CA GLY A 4 1.24 -22.79 -10.51
C GLY A 4 -0.03 -23.23 -9.78
N THR A 5 -0.24 -22.72 -8.56
CA THR A 5 -1.39 -23.04 -7.70
C THR A 5 -2.44 -21.93 -7.67
N GLY A 6 -2.10 -20.71 -8.11
CA GLY A 6 -2.96 -19.54 -7.98
C GLY A 6 -3.05 -18.97 -6.57
N THR A 7 -2.23 -19.46 -5.63
CA THR A 7 -2.28 -19.03 -4.23
C THR A 7 -1.54 -17.71 -4.03
N ALA A 8 -2.10 -16.79 -3.26
CA ALA A 8 -1.43 -15.57 -2.85
C ALA A 8 -1.57 -15.36 -1.34
N ILE A 9 -0.56 -14.71 -0.76
CA ILE A 9 -0.61 -14.19 0.61
C ILE A 9 -0.53 -12.67 0.55
N ASP A 10 -1.17 -12.01 1.51
CA ASP A 10 -1.03 -10.58 1.68
C ASP A 10 0.38 -10.28 2.21
N PHE A 11 1.17 -9.53 1.45
CA PHE A 11 2.49 -9.09 1.88
C PHE A 11 2.41 -7.84 2.76
N ALA A 12 1.49 -6.93 2.41
CA ALA A 12 1.20 -5.72 3.17
C ALA A 12 -0.25 -5.31 2.94
N HIS A 13 -0.96 -5.04 4.03
CA HIS A 13 -2.31 -4.50 4.01
C HIS A 13 -2.55 -3.66 5.27
N ASN A 14 -3.54 -2.76 5.22
CA ASN A 14 -4.01 -2.12 6.45
C ASN A 14 -4.73 -3.15 7.32
N GLY A 15 -4.55 -3.06 8.64
CA GLY A 15 -5.21 -3.98 9.58
C GLY A 15 -6.74 -3.93 9.54
N ARG A 16 -7.31 -2.87 8.96
CA ARG A 16 -8.72 -2.78 8.59
C ARG A 16 -8.82 -2.45 7.09
N PRO A 17 -9.78 -3.06 6.36
CA PRO A 17 -9.97 -2.76 4.94
C PRO A 17 -10.29 -1.28 4.69
N GLY A 18 -9.59 -0.67 3.74
CA GLY A 18 -9.82 0.71 3.31
C GLY A 18 -8.60 1.63 3.50
N PRO A 19 -8.66 2.86 2.96
CA PRO A 19 -7.60 3.86 3.11
C PRO A 19 -7.49 4.33 4.56
N ALA A 20 -6.27 4.48 5.05
CA ALA A 20 -6.00 4.81 6.45
C ALA A 20 -6.68 6.12 6.90
N SER A 21 -6.69 7.14 6.04
CA SER A 21 -7.33 8.44 6.28
C SER A 21 -8.84 8.35 6.53
N ALA A 22 -9.53 7.41 5.89
CA ALA A 22 -10.96 7.19 6.12
C ALA A 22 -11.25 6.49 7.45
N LEU A 23 -10.26 5.78 8.00
CA LEU A 23 -10.38 5.00 9.22
C LEU A 23 -9.77 5.70 10.44
N GLY A 24 -9.15 6.87 10.24
CA GLY A 24 -8.42 7.58 11.29
C GLY A 24 -7.20 6.80 11.80
N THR A 25 -6.62 5.93 10.96
CA THR A 25 -5.43 5.15 11.30
C THR A 25 -4.21 5.70 10.56
N ALA A 26 -3.02 5.20 10.92
CA ALA A 26 -1.87 5.25 10.01
C ALA A 26 -1.95 4.10 9.01
N GLY A 27 -1.21 4.20 7.90
CA GLY A 27 -1.05 3.12 6.93
C GLY A 27 -1.22 3.58 5.49
N LEU A 28 -1.58 2.63 4.64
CA LEU A 28 -1.68 2.81 3.19
C LEU A 28 -2.95 3.59 2.82
N GLU A 29 -2.84 4.42 1.77
CA GLU A 29 -3.95 5.15 1.18
C GLU A 29 -4.35 4.55 -0.18
N ARG A 30 -3.48 4.70 -1.18
CA ARG A 30 -3.66 4.24 -2.57
C ARG A 30 -2.31 3.82 -3.17
N PRO A 31 -1.87 2.59 -2.89
CA PRO A 31 -0.73 2.02 -3.59
C PRO A 31 -0.98 1.99 -5.10
N VAL A 32 -0.02 2.49 -5.89
CA VAL A 32 -0.12 2.55 -7.37
C VAL A 32 1.00 1.79 -8.07
N ASP A 33 2.13 1.58 -7.39
CA ASP A 33 3.24 0.80 -7.94
C ASP A 33 4.08 0.18 -6.82
N CYS A 34 4.83 -0.88 -7.13
CA CYS A 34 5.77 -1.49 -6.21
C CYS A 34 6.96 -2.15 -6.89
N ALA A 35 8.09 -2.21 -6.18
CA ALA A 35 9.29 -2.89 -6.62
C ALA A 35 10.03 -3.54 -5.45
N PHE A 36 10.44 -4.79 -5.61
CA PHE A 36 11.36 -5.42 -4.67
C PHE A 36 12.77 -4.86 -4.86
N SER A 37 13.50 -4.71 -3.75
CA SER A 37 14.93 -4.46 -3.80
C SER A 37 15.67 -5.60 -4.50
N PRO A 38 16.84 -5.33 -5.14
CA PRO A 38 17.60 -6.38 -5.84
C PRO A 38 18.01 -7.56 -4.94
N ASP A 39 18.15 -7.34 -3.63
CA ASP A 39 18.46 -8.37 -2.64
C ASP A 39 17.21 -9.11 -2.11
N GLY A 40 16.01 -8.74 -2.56
CA GLY A 40 14.74 -9.33 -2.16
C GLY A 40 14.28 -9.04 -0.73
N ARG A 41 15.01 -8.22 0.04
CA ARG A 41 14.74 -7.99 1.48
C ARG A 41 13.72 -6.90 1.76
N SER A 42 13.42 -6.05 0.78
CA SER A 42 12.49 -4.94 0.94
C SER A 42 11.55 -4.84 -0.24
N LEU A 43 10.29 -4.50 0.03
CA LEU A 43 9.34 -4.01 -0.96
C LEU A 43 9.29 -2.48 -0.83
N TYR A 44 9.54 -1.78 -1.93
CA TYR A 44 9.20 -0.37 -2.05
C TYR A 44 7.81 -0.25 -2.64
N LEU A 45 6.93 0.48 -1.96
CA LEU A 45 5.54 0.67 -2.37
C LEU A 45 5.29 2.17 -2.55
N LEU A 46 4.94 2.57 -3.76
CA LEU A 46 4.55 3.95 -4.07
C LEU A 46 3.07 4.12 -3.75
N ASP A 47 2.80 4.96 -2.77
CA ASP A 47 1.46 5.34 -2.35
C ASP A 47 1.13 6.76 -2.86
N PHE A 48 0.09 6.85 -3.68
CA PHE A 48 -0.37 8.12 -4.24
C PHE A 48 -0.90 9.09 -3.17
N GLY A 49 -1.33 8.56 -2.02
CA GLY A 49 -1.81 9.34 -0.90
C GLY A 49 -3.32 9.56 -0.92
N VAL A 50 -3.74 10.59 -0.17
CA VAL A 50 -5.14 10.90 0.06
C VAL A 50 -5.77 11.45 -1.21
N ALA A 51 -6.92 10.90 -1.54
CA ALA A 51 -7.81 11.35 -2.58
C ALA A 51 -9.25 11.11 -2.12
N ARG A 52 -10.20 11.84 -2.69
CA ARG A 52 -11.62 11.68 -2.43
C ARG A 52 -12.36 11.66 -3.73
N VAL A 53 -13.35 10.77 -3.82
CA VAL A 53 -14.28 10.75 -4.95
C VAL A 53 -15.54 11.44 -4.46
N GLU A 54 -15.87 12.54 -5.12
CA GLU A 54 -17.07 13.33 -4.88
C GLU A 54 -17.83 13.43 -6.21
N GLU A 55 -19.02 14.02 -6.21
CA GLU A 55 -19.85 14.16 -7.42
C GLU A 55 -19.11 14.90 -8.55
N ALA A 56 -18.33 15.92 -8.20
CA ALA A 56 -17.55 16.72 -9.15
C ALA A 56 -16.29 16.00 -9.69
N GLY A 57 -15.93 14.83 -9.13
CA GLY A 57 -14.80 14.03 -9.60
C GLY A 57 -13.87 13.56 -8.48
N MET A 58 -12.65 13.18 -8.87
CA MET A 58 -11.61 12.73 -7.95
C MET A 58 -10.68 13.89 -7.59
N PHE A 59 -10.58 14.19 -6.29
CA PHE A 59 -9.71 15.21 -5.74
C PHE A 59 -8.50 14.55 -5.07
N ALA A 60 -7.29 14.80 -5.58
CA ALA A 60 -6.04 14.34 -5.01
C ALA A 60 -5.40 15.44 -4.15
N PHE A 61 -4.88 15.08 -2.97
CA PHE A 61 -4.32 16.04 -2.03
C PHE A 61 -2.79 16.01 -2.08
N ALA A 62 -2.20 17.12 -2.53
CA ALA A 62 -0.75 17.26 -2.61
C ALA A 62 -0.08 17.04 -1.23
N HIS A 63 1.19 16.60 -1.26
CA HIS A 63 2.00 16.34 -0.07
C HIS A 63 1.49 15.24 0.86
N THR A 64 0.57 14.37 0.38
CA THR A 64 0.10 13.20 1.14
C THR A 64 0.61 11.86 0.61
N GLY A 65 1.29 11.86 -0.54
CA GLY A 65 1.92 10.66 -1.10
C GLY A 65 3.11 10.19 -0.26
N VAL A 66 3.34 8.88 -0.23
CA VAL A 66 4.38 8.26 0.59
C VAL A 66 5.09 7.17 -0.23
N LEU A 67 6.42 7.12 -0.14
CA LEU A 67 7.18 5.93 -0.56
C LEU A 67 7.45 5.08 0.68
N TRP A 68 6.82 3.92 0.75
CA TRP A 68 7.04 2.99 1.85
C TRP A 68 8.20 2.07 1.55
N ARG A 69 9.04 1.78 2.55
CA ARG A 69 9.96 0.65 2.54
C ARG A 69 9.44 -0.38 3.55
N ILE A 70 9.01 -1.52 3.03
CA ILE A 70 8.42 -2.60 3.82
C ILE A 70 9.41 -3.76 3.85
N THR A 71 9.77 -4.21 5.04
CA THR A 71 10.64 -5.38 5.27
C THR A 71 9.80 -6.48 5.90
N ALA A 72 10.01 -7.73 5.48
CA ALA A 72 9.43 -8.86 6.20
C ALA A 72 9.98 -8.83 7.64
N GLY A 73 9.09 -8.82 8.63
CA GLY A 73 9.49 -9.09 10.01
C GLY A 73 9.94 -10.55 10.12
N GLU A 74 10.89 -10.84 11.01
CA GLU A 74 11.12 -12.23 11.41
C GLU A 74 9.81 -12.77 11.98
N SER A 75 9.28 -13.85 11.39
CA SER A 75 8.26 -14.64 12.05
C SER A 75 8.88 -15.22 13.32
N LEU A 76 8.38 -14.81 14.49
CA LEU A 76 8.65 -15.51 15.76
C LEU A 76 8.02 -16.90 15.76
#